data_AF-A0A965JP20-F1
#
_entry.id   AF-A0A965JP20-F1
#
_cell.length_a   1.000
_cell.length_b   1.000
_cell.length_c   1.000
_cell.angle_alpha   90.00
_cell.angle_beta   90.00
_cell.angle_gamma   90.00
#
_symmetry.space_group_name_H-M   'P 1'
#
loop_
_entity.id
_entity.type
_entity.pdbx_description
1 polymer ?
#
loop_
_entity_poly.entity_id
_entity_poly.type
_entity_poly.pdbx_seq_one_letter_code
_entity_poly.pdbx_strand_id
1 'polypeptide(L)'
;MKANLLDFDIEGLAAFCAGLGEKPFRATQLFRWIHQRGESDFSAMTDLAKSLRDKLAVSAHIAAPVLLSQQASVDGTIKWLFDVGGG
;
A
#
# COMPACT_ATOMS: atom_id res chain seq x y z
N MET A 1 14.81 4.06 -6.14
CA MET A 1 13.51 3.44 -6.47
C MET A 1 12.68 3.43 -5.19
N LYS A 2 11.40 3.83 -5.23
CA LYS A 2 10.53 3.77 -4.05
C LYS A 2 10.01 2.34 -3.88
N ALA A 3 9.88 1.87 -2.65
CA ALA A 3 9.30 0.56 -2.38
C ALA A 3 7.77 0.60 -2.49
N ASN A 4 7.15 -0.37 -3.16
CA ASN A 4 5.71 -0.52 -3.11
C ASN A 4 5.33 -1.26 -1.83
N LEU A 5 4.57 -0.63 -0.94
CA LEU A 5 4.23 -1.26 0.35
C LEU A 5 3.26 -2.45 0.20
N LEU A 6 2.62 -2.61 -0.96
CA LEU A 6 1.79 -3.78 -1.27
C LEU A 6 2.62 -5.04 -1.53
N ASP A 7 3.94 -4.93 -1.71
CA ASP A 7 4.83 -6.08 -1.92
C ASP A 7 5.24 -6.74 -0.60
N PHE A 8 4.87 -6.14 0.54
CA PHE A 8 5.26 -6.60 1.86
C PHE A 8 4.08 -7.20 2.63
N ASP A 9 4.36 -8.29 3.35
CA ASP A 9 3.52 -8.71 4.46
C ASP A 9 3.82 -7.86 5.71
N ILE A 10 3.21 -8.24 6.85
CA ILE A 10 3.39 -7.50 8.10
C ILE A 10 4.84 -7.53 8.61
N GLU A 11 5.57 -8.62 8.38
CA GLU A 11 6.97 -8.77 8.79
C GLU A 11 7.89 -7.93 7.91
N GLY A 12 7.65 -7.94 6.60
CA GLY A 12 8.31 -7.07 5.61
C GLY A 12 8.08 -5.59 5.92
N LEU A 13 6.86 -5.19 6.27
CA LEU A 13 6.56 -3.83 6.72
C LEU A 13 7.30 -3.47 8.02
N ALA A 14 7.44 -4.41 8.95
CA ALA A 14 8.20 -4.19 10.18
C ALA A 14 9.68 -3.98 9.90
N ALA A 15 10.27 -4.79 9.02
CA ALA A 15 11.66 -4.62 8.57
C ALA A 15 11.85 -3.29 7.83
N PHE A 16 10.92 -2.93 6.95
CA PHE A 16 10.92 -1.65 6.25
C PHE A 16 10.87 -0.47 7.22
N CYS A 17 9.97 -0.51 8.21
CA CYS A 17 9.87 0.51 9.25
C CYS A 17 11.15 0.60 10.10
N ALA A 18 11.74 -0.54 10.46
CA ALA A 18 13.00 -0.58 11.20
C ALA A 18 14.14 0.09 10.41
N GLY A 19 14.21 -0.13 9.09
CA GLY A 19 15.15 0.55 8.20
C GLY A 19 14.98 2.08 8.17
N LEU A 20 13.78 2.59 8.47
CA LEU A 20 13.49 4.02 8.61
C LEU A 20 13.71 4.55 10.05
N GLY A 21 14.19 3.71 10.97
CA GLY A 21 14.38 4.03 12.38
C GLY A 21 13.08 4.11 13.19
N GLU A 22 12.00 3.47 12.71
CA GLU A 22 10.71 3.45 13.37
C GLU A 22 10.50 2.18 14.22
N LYS A 23 9.58 2.27 15.19
CA LYS A 23 9.21 1.14 16.05
C LYS A 23 8.31 0.13 15.31
N PRO A 24 8.36 -1.18 15.65
CA PRO A 24 7.61 -2.23 14.95
C PRO A 24 6.09 -1.99 14.86
N PHE A 25 5.47 -1.36 15.85
CA PHE A 25 4.02 -1.10 15.83
C PHE A 25 3.59 -0.17 14.68
N ARG A 26 4.52 0.60 14.08
CA ARG A 26 4.24 1.42 12.90
C ARG A 26 3.86 0.57 11.70
N ALA A 27 4.41 -0.63 11.58
CA ALA A 27 4.02 -1.59 10.55
C ALA A 27 2.54 -1.99 10.69
N THR A 28 2.07 -2.24 11.92
CA THR A 28 0.66 -2.56 12.16
C THR A 28 -0.28 -1.40 11.82
N GLN A 29 0.13 -0.15 12.07
CA GLN A 29 -0.66 1.01 11.66
C GLN A 29 -0.72 1.12 10.12
N LEU A 30 0.43 1.03 9.44
CA LEU A 30 0.48 1.05 7.98
C LEU A 30 -0.36 -0.07 7.37
N PHE A 31 -0.21 -1.30 7.85
CA PHE A 31 -0.98 -2.45 7.38
C PHE A 31 -2.49 -2.22 7.53
N ARG A 32 -2.93 -1.62 8.64
CA ARG A 32 -4.33 -1.26 8.84
C ARG A 32 -4.83 -0.22 7.85
N TRP A 33 -4.07 0.86 7.63
CA TRP A 33 -4.45 1.88 6.66
C TRP A 33 -4.53 1.34 5.24
N ILE A 34 -3.53 0.56 4.84
CA ILE A 34 -3.45 0.01 3.49
C ILE A 34 -4.55 -1.03 3.25
N HIS A 35 -4.65 -2.06 4.11
CA HIS A 35 -5.51 -3.21 3.82
C HIS A 35 -6.93 -3.12 4.38
N GLN A 36 -7.12 -2.48 5.55
CA GLN A 36 -8.47 -2.36 6.12
C GLN A 36 -9.19 -1.10 5.65
N ARG A 37 -8.45 -0.02 5.39
CA ARG A 37 -9.04 1.27 4.95
C ARG A 37 -8.86 1.53 3.46
N GLY A 38 -8.00 0.79 2.77
CA GLY A 38 -7.73 1.02 1.34
C GLY A 38 -7.04 2.35 1.05
N GLU A 39 -6.35 2.93 2.04
CA GLU A 39 -5.70 4.24 1.90
C GLU A 39 -4.31 4.09 1.27
N SER A 40 -4.08 4.86 0.19
CA SER A 40 -2.80 4.92 -0.52
C SER A 40 -2.05 6.24 -0.32
N ASP A 41 -2.72 7.28 0.19
CA ASP A 41 -2.12 8.58 0.53
C ASP A 41 -1.61 8.58 1.97
N PHE A 42 -0.29 8.68 2.13
CA PHE A 42 0.33 8.79 3.45
C PHE A 42 -0.15 10.03 4.21
N SER A 43 -0.55 11.12 3.52
CA SER A 43 -1.01 12.36 4.16
C SER A 43 -2.31 12.16 4.97
N ALA A 44 -3.17 11.25 4.51
CA ALA A 44 -4.44 10.90 5.13
C ALA A 44 -4.28 10.01 6.38
N MET A 45 -3.10 9.44 6.60
CA MET A 45 -2.81 8.58 7.76
C MET A 45 -2.57 9.43 9.01
N THR A 46 -3.63 9.91 9.64
CA THR A 46 -3.61 10.95 10.71
C THR A 46 -2.96 10.53 12.03
N ASP A 47 -2.84 9.23 12.29
CA ASP A 47 -2.22 8.67 13.50
C ASP A 47 -0.74 8.30 13.31
N LEU A 48 -0.18 8.57 12.11
CA LEU A 48 1.25 8.55 11.85
C LEU A 48 1.86 9.92 12.14
N ALA A 49 3.03 9.93 12.76
CA ALA A 49 3.76 11.17 12.99
C ALA A 49 4.09 11.84 11.64
N LYS A 50 4.08 13.18 11.61
CA LYS A 50 4.44 13.94 10.39
C LYS A 50 5.78 13.51 9.81
N SER A 51 6.79 13.35 10.66
CA SER A 51 8.12 12.87 10.27
C SER A 51 8.10 11.52 9.55
N LEU A 52 7.23 10.58 9.97
CA LEU A 52 7.09 9.29 9.32
C LEU A 52 6.41 9.41 7.96
N ARG A 53 5.34 10.22 7.86
CA ARG A 53 4.68 10.48 6.57
C ARG A 53 5.63 11.11 5.57
N ASP A 54 6.46 12.05 6.02
CA ASP A 54 7.47 12.71 5.18
C ASP A 54 8.52 11.68 4.69
N LYS A 55 9.00 10.78 5.55
CA LYS A 55 9.91 9.68 5.14
C LYS A 55 9.25 8.78 4.09
N LEU A 56 8.01 8.33 4.36
CA LEU A 56 7.26 7.43 3.48
C LEU A 56 7.01 8.04 2.10
N ALA A 57 6.68 9.34 2.04
CA ALA A 57 6.49 10.04 0.78
C ALA A 57 7.74 10.03 -0.11
N VAL A 58 8.94 9.89 0.46
CA VAL A 58 10.20 9.83 -0.29
C VAL A 58 10.64 8.39 -0.55
N SER A 59 10.43 7.46 0.39
CA SER A 59 10.97 6.09 0.32
C SER A 59 9.99 5.04 -0.21
N ALA A 60 8.68 5.31 -0.19
CA ALA A 60 7.65 4.33 -0.50
C ALA A 60 6.50 4.89 -1.35
N HIS A 61 5.70 3.98 -1.89
CA HIS A 61 4.39 4.26 -2.45
C HIS A 61 3.45 3.08 -2.19
N ILE A 62 2.15 3.26 -2.45
CA ILE A 62 1.13 2.22 -2.41
C ILE A 62 0.44 2.26 -3.77
N ALA A 63 0.74 1.30 -4.65
CA ALA A 63 0.16 1.25 -5.99
C ALA A 63 -0.32 -0.16 -6.32
N ALA A 64 -1.64 -0.30 -6.46
CA ALA A 64 -2.26 -1.52 -6.97
C ALA A 64 -2.06 -1.63 -8.50
N PRO A 65 -2.17 -2.84 -9.08
CA PRO A 65 -2.19 -3.01 -10.53
C PRO A 65 -3.23 -2.12 -11.21
N VAL A 66 -2.90 -1.59 -12.39
CA VAL A 66 -3.81 -0.69 -13.13
C VAL A 66 -4.96 -1.51 -13.71
N LEU A 67 -6.20 -1.12 -13.45
CA LEU A 67 -7.36 -1.76 -14.06
C LEU A 67 -7.48 -1.33 -15.53
N LEU A 68 -7.32 -2.27 -16.47
CA LEU A 68 -7.43 -2.05 -17.91
C LEU A 68 -8.87 -2.22 -18.40
N SER A 69 -9.61 -3.20 -17.87
CA SER A 69 -11.02 -3.38 -18.23
C SER A 69 -11.81 -4.08 -17.14
N GLN A 70 -13.10 -3.78 -17.08
CA GLN A 70 -14.08 -4.44 -16.23
C GLN A 70 -15.26 -4.89 -17.08
N GLN A 71 -15.66 -6.14 -16.95
CA GLN A 71 -16.84 -6.71 -17.62
C GLN A 71 -17.79 -7.25 -16.57
N ALA A 72 -19.01 -6.74 -16.52
CA ALA A 72 -20.07 -7.21 -15.63
C ALA A 72 -21.04 -8.11 -16.39
N SER A 73 -21.30 -9.30 -15.84
CA SER A 73 -22.25 -10.29 -16.37
C SER A 73 -23.63 -10.12 -15.73
N VAL A 74 -24.65 -10.67 -16.38
CA VAL A 74 -26.05 -10.66 -15.90
C VAL A 74 -26.22 -11.51 -14.63
N ASP A 75 -25.40 -12.54 -14.46
CA ASP A 75 -25.40 -13.43 -13.28
C ASP A 75 -24.67 -12.84 -12.05
N GLY A 76 -24.16 -11.61 -12.15
CA GLY A 76 -23.43 -10.93 -11.09
C GLY A 76 -21.91 -11.15 -11.12
N THR A 77 -21.39 -11.96 -12.05
CA THR A 77 -19.94 -12.13 -12.22
C THR A 77 -19.30 -10.83 -12.73
N ILE A 78 -18.20 -10.41 -12.10
CA ILE A 78 -17.36 -9.30 -12.58
C ILE A 78 -15.99 -9.84 -12.95
N LYS A 79 -15.57 -9.60 -14.19
CA LYS A 79 -14.24 -9.94 -14.70
C LYS A 79 -13.40 -8.67 -14.80
N TRP A 80 -12.24 -8.69 -14.16
CA TRP A 80 -11.27 -7.60 -14.23
C TRP A 80 -10.04 -8.02 -15.02
N LEU A 81 -9.52 -7.11 -15.83
CA LEU A 81 -8.22 -7.21 -16.47
C LEU A 81 -7.32 -6.14 -15.85
N PHE A 82 -6.20 -6.56 -15.28
CA PHE A 82 -5.20 -5.66 -14.73
C PHE A 82 -3.94 -5.65 -15.58
N ASP A 83 -3.28 -4.50 -15.66
CA ASP A 83 -1.91 -4.39 -16.14
C ASP A 83 -0.96 -4.81 -15.01
N VAL A 84 -0.16 -5.83 -15.29
CA VAL A 84 0.85 -6.37 -14.37
C VAL A 84 2.28 -6.11 -14.85
N GLY A 85 2.44 -5.35 -15.95
CA GLY A 85 3.72 -5.12 -16.62
C GLY A 85 4.20 -6.37 -17.38
N GLY A 86 4.76 -6.15 -18.58
CA GLY A 86 5.27 -7.24 -19.43
C GLY A 86 4.15 -8.01 -20.12
N GLY A 87 3.75 -7.52 -21.30
CA GLY A 87 3.01 -8.32 -22.28
C GLY A 87 3.96 -9.09 -23.19
#